data_AF-G0MD94-F1
#
_entry.id   AF-G0MD94-F1
#
_cell.length_a   1.000
_cell.length_b   1.000
_cell.length_c   1.000
_cell.angle_alpha   90.00
_cell.angle_beta   90.00
_cell.angle_gamma   90.00
#
_symmetry.space_group_name_H-M   'P 1'
#
loop_
_entity.id
_entity.type
_entity.pdbx_description
1 polymer ?
#
loop_
_entity_poly.entity_id
_entity_poly.type
_entity_poly.pdbx_seq_one_letter_code
_entity_poly.pdbx_strand_id
1 'polypeptide(L)'
;MPERDFTVEKLLELADYLESATLEANCIHHLGQKTAFSLAHQFEMAETYHSNKLMIQVCASIKDAYELDEVIPKDLDSFCNTTKNIVMQRTFELLGIRKPRSAPLPELPDEVFELRMNQLIDQVEVQNHHGEVLADQAELLYNHMITDFHFSGRDNAAETIVRDDPLVK
;
A
#
# COMPACT_ATOMS: atom_id res chain seq x y z
N MET A 1 -28.76 14.67 -1.52
CA MET A 1 -28.72 15.83 -0.60
C MET A 1 -27.51 16.70 -0.94
N PRO A 2 -27.55 17.48 -2.03
CA PRO A 2 -26.36 18.18 -2.55
C PRO A 2 -25.95 19.46 -1.78
N GLU A 3 -26.83 20.05 -0.97
CA GLU A 3 -26.53 21.33 -0.28
C GLU A 3 -25.53 21.19 0.89
N ARG A 4 -25.50 20.02 1.56
CA ARG A 4 -24.54 19.79 2.65
C ARG A 4 -23.11 19.61 2.13
N ASP A 5 -22.98 19.06 0.92
CA ASP A 5 -21.69 18.74 0.32
C ASP A 5 -20.93 20.01 -0.07
N PHE A 6 -21.58 20.97 -0.75
CA PHE A 6 -20.99 22.29 -1.05
C PHE A 6 -20.56 23.06 0.20
N THR A 7 -21.29 22.88 1.30
CA THR A 7 -20.98 23.56 2.55
C THR A 7 -19.67 23.05 3.16
N VAL A 8 -19.38 21.75 3.04
CA VAL A 8 -18.16 21.15 3.62
C VAL A 8 -16.90 21.61 2.88
N GLU A 9 -16.92 21.69 1.55
CA GLU A 9 -15.79 22.23 0.77
C GLU A 9 -15.45 23.67 1.19
N LYS A 10 -16.47 24.53 1.31
CA LYS A 10 -16.28 25.92 1.74
C LYS A 10 -15.80 26.02 3.18
N LEU A 11 -16.24 25.14 4.07
CA LEU A 11 -15.74 25.08 5.44
C LEU A 11 -14.28 24.59 5.49
N LEU A 12 -13.89 23.68 4.61
CA LEU A 12 -12.52 23.18 4.52
C LEU A 12 -11.58 24.25 3.93
N GLU A 13 -12.04 24.99 2.91
CA GLU A 13 -11.34 26.18 2.38
C GLU A 13 -11.12 27.24 3.47
N LEU A 14 -12.15 27.52 4.28
CA LEU A 14 -12.04 28.42 5.42
C LEU A 14 -11.11 27.87 6.51
N ALA A 15 -11.12 26.56 6.74
CA ALA A 15 -10.24 25.92 7.72
C ALA A 15 -8.78 26.04 7.32
N ASP A 16 -8.47 25.85 6.03
CA ASP A 16 -7.13 26.04 5.47
C ASP A 16 -6.71 27.52 5.58
N TYR A 17 -7.56 28.44 5.11
CA TYR A 17 -7.28 29.88 5.15
C TYR A 17 -7.06 30.43 6.57
N LEU A 18 -7.84 29.95 7.55
CA LEU A 18 -7.73 30.38 8.95
C LEU A 18 -6.75 29.53 9.77
N GLU A 19 -6.12 28.51 9.17
CA GLU A 19 -5.31 27.49 9.85
C GLU A 19 -6.03 26.86 11.07
N SER A 20 -7.35 26.68 10.95
CA SER A 20 -8.21 26.27 12.06
C SER A 20 -8.28 24.75 12.17
N ALA A 21 -7.42 24.17 13.03
CA ALA A 21 -7.42 22.73 13.30
C ALA A 21 -8.76 22.17 13.80
N THR A 22 -9.56 22.97 14.52
CA THR A 22 -10.88 22.57 15.01
C THR A 22 -11.89 22.48 13.87
N LEU A 23 -11.87 23.45 12.95
CA LEU A 23 -12.77 23.45 11.80
C LEU A 23 -12.42 22.32 10.83
N GLU A 24 -11.13 22.11 10.60
CA GLU A 24 -10.60 20.98 9.83
C GLU A 24 -11.11 19.64 10.40
N ALA A 25 -10.98 19.43 11.72
CA ALA A 25 -11.43 18.20 12.38
C ALA A 25 -12.94 17.96 12.23
N ASN A 26 -13.75 19.01 12.32
CA ASN A 26 -15.20 18.91 12.12
C ASN A 26 -15.55 18.50 10.67
N CYS A 27 -14.86 19.07 9.68
CA CYS A 27 -15.03 18.72 8.28
C CYS A 27 -14.64 17.27 8.01
N ILE A 28 -13.48 16.84 8.53
CA ILE A 28 -12.98 15.47 8.42
C ILE A 28 -13.95 14.46 9.05
N HIS A 29 -14.46 14.77 10.25
CA HIS A 29 -15.44 13.93 10.92
C HIS A 29 -16.74 13.81 10.11
N HIS A 30 -17.22 14.91 9.53
CA HIS A 30 -18.38 14.88 8.65
C HIS A 30 -18.12 14.05 7.38
N LEU A 31 -16.96 14.21 6.74
CA LEU A 31 -16.55 13.45 5.55
C LEU A 31 -16.40 11.95 5.82
N GLY A 32 -15.99 11.57 7.04
CA GLY A 32 -15.91 10.18 7.49
C GLY A 32 -17.25 9.53 7.82
N GLN A 33 -18.31 10.32 8.03
CA GLN A 33 -19.68 9.81 8.04
C GLN A 33 -20.12 9.55 6.59
N LYS A 34 -21.10 8.66 6.34
CA LYS A 34 -21.58 8.36 4.97
C LYS A 34 -21.95 9.65 4.22
N THR A 35 -21.01 10.18 3.44
CA THR A 35 -21.17 11.35 2.58
C THR A 35 -21.45 10.92 1.15
N ALA A 36 -21.91 11.86 0.32
CA ALA A 36 -22.07 11.60 -1.10
C ALA A 36 -20.74 11.67 -1.88
N PHE A 37 -19.67 12.15 -1.24
CA PHE A 37 -18.36 12.30 -1.88
C PHE A 37 -17.66 10.96 -2.06
N SER A 38 -17.22 10.69 -3.30
CA SER A 38 -16.33 9.57 -3.59
C SER A 38 -14.97 9.77 -2.93
N LEU A 39 -14.23 8.68 -2.70
CA LEU A 39 -12.87 8.76 -2.14
C LEU A 39 -11.93 9.57 -3.05
N ALA A 40 -12.08 9.47 -4.37
CA ALA A 40 -11.32 10.28 -5.33
C ALA A 40 -11.57 11.78 -5.13
N HIS A 41 -12.83 12.18 -4.92
CA HIS A 41 -13.15 13.58 -4.65
C HIS A 41 -12.61 14.04 -3.30
N GLN A 42 -12.69 13.20 -2.26
CA GLN A 42 -12.11 13.51 -0.97
C GLN A 42 -10.57 13.61 -1.02
N PHE A 43 -9.93 12.81 -1.87
CA PHE A 43 -8.48 12.89 -2.13
C PHE A 43 -8.11 14.25 -2.75
N GLU A 44 -8.85 14.66 -3.79
CA GLU A 44 -8.64 15.96 -4.46
C GLU A 44 -8.84 17.12 -3.49
N MET A 45 -9.90 17.07 -2.67
CA MET A 45 -10.13 18.07 -1.62
C MET A 45 -8.99 18.13 -0.60
N ALA A 46 -8.49 16.97 -0.16
CA ALA A 46 -7.41 16.90 0.81
C ALA A 46 -6.12 17.56 0.29
N GLU A 47 -5.80 17.36 -1.00
CA GLU A 47 -4.66 18.02 -1.63
C GLU A 47 -4.92 19.52 -1.83
N THR A 48 -6.09 19.89 -2.35
CA THR A 48 -6.45 21.28 -2.67
C THR A 48 -6.41 22.19 -1.44
N TYR A 49 -6.86 21.68 -0.29
CA TYR A 49 -6.94 22.42 0.97
C TYR A 49 -5.86 21.99 1.97
N HIS A 50 -4.76 21.40 1.49
CA HIS A 50 -3.55 21.06 2.25
C HIS A 50 -3.80 20.25 3.54
N SER A 51 -4.89 19.48 3.61
CA SER A 51 -5.28 18.74 4.80
C SER A 51 -4.62 17.36 4.82
N ASN A 52 -3.45 17.29 5.44
CA ASN A 52 -2.74 16.02 5.67
C ASN A 52 -3.59 15.01 6.45
N LYS A 53 -4.43 15.48 7.38
CA LYS A 53 -5.29 14.59 8.18
C LYS A 53 -6.38 13.96 7.31
N LEU A 54 -7.03 14.75 6.44
CA LEU A 54 -7.99 14.21 5.49
C LEU A 54 -7.32 13.25 4.51
N MET A 55 -6.14 13.61 4.00
CA MET A 55 -5.35 12.76 3.09
C MET A 55 -5.05 11.38 3.70
N ILE A 56 -4.62 11.36 4.97
CA ILE A 56 -4.38 10.12 5.72
C ILE A 56 -5.67 9.31 5.86
N GLN A 57 -6.79 9.94 6.22
CA GLN A 57 -8.08 9.26 6.36
C GLN A 57 -8.58 8.64 5.04
N VAL A 58 -8.46 9.40 3.94
CA VAL A 58 -8.85 8.93 2.61
C VAL A 58 -7.99 7.74 2.20
N CYS A 59 -6.67 7.86 2.31
CA CYS A 59 -5.76 6.77 1.97
C CYS A 59 -5.98 5.52 2.84
N ALA A 60 -6.27 5.68 4.13
CA ALA A 60 -6.58 4.57 5.02
C ALA A 60 -7.90 3.84 4.66
N SER A 61 -8.81 4.53 3.97
CA SER A 61 -10.10 3.97 3.56
C SER A 61 -10.03 3.13 2.27
N ILE A 62 -8.96 3.27 1.48
CA ILE A 62 -8.70 2.50 0.25
C ILE A 62 -8.39 1.05 0.62
N LYS A 63 -9.14 0.06 0.13
CA LYS A 63 -9.06 -1.33 0.61
C LYS A 63 -8.04 -2.18 -0.12
N ASP A 64 -7.84 -1.93 -1.40
CA ASP A 64 -6.98 -2.74 -2.28
C ASP A 64 -6.34 -1.90 -3.39
N ALA A 65 -5.48 -2.56 -4.18
CA ALA A 65 -4.73 -1.91 -5.25
C ALA A 65 -5.62 -1.41 -6.42
N TYR A 66 -6.81 -1.98 -6.61
CA TYR A 66 -7.73 -1.52 -7.65
C TYR A 66 -8.37 -0.19 -7.25
N GLU A 67 -8.85 -0.12 -6.00
CA GLU A 67 -9.40 1.13 -5.45
C GLU A 67 -8.31 2.22 -5.37
N LEU A 68 -7.05 1.84 -5.14
CA LEU A 68 -5.92 2.77 -5.18
C LEU A 68 -5.75 3.40 -6.58
N ASP A 69 -5.81 2.61 -7.65
CA ASP A 69 -5.69 3.10 -9.04
C ASP A 69 -6.90 3.97 -9.46
N GLU A 70 -8.08 3.71 -8.88
CA GLU A 70 -9.28 4.52 -9.12
C GLU A 70 -9.27 5.87 -8.37
N VAL A 71 -8.75 5.88 -7.14
CA VAL A 71 -8.78 7.05 -6.26
C VAL A 71 -7.61 8.00 -6.53
N ILE A 72 -6.43 7.48 -6.82
CA ILE A 72 -5.20 8.26 -6.91
C ILE A 72 -4.93 8.67 -8.36
N PRO A 73 -4.78 9.98 -8.66
CA PRO A 73 -4.44 10.43 -9.99
C PRO A 73 -3.11 9.88 -10.49
N LYS A 74 -3.06 9.52 -11.78
CA LYS A 74 -1.87 8.91 -12.41
C LYS A 74 -0.66 9.84 -12.47
N ASP A 75 -0.91 11.13 -12.61
CA ASP A 75 0.15 12.13 -12.52
C ASP A 75 0.34 12.53 -11.06
N LEU A 76 1.42 12.03 -10.47
CA LEU A 76 1.79 12.36 -9.10
C LEU A 76 2.74 13.56 -9.04
N ASP A 77 3.34 14.00 -10.16
CA ASP A 77 4.47 14.93 -10.12
C ASP A 77 4.10 16.28 -9.53
N SER A 78 2.87 16.72 -9.76
CA SER A 78 2.29 17.96 -9.23
C SER A 78 2.01 17.94 -7.73
N PHE A 79 1.93 16.78 -7.09
CA PHE A 79 1.58 16.68 -5.67
C PHE A 79 2.72 17.03 -4.75
N CYS A 80 2.36 17.52 -3.56
CA CYS A 80 3.34 17.79 -2.54
C CYS A 80 4.04 16.50 -2.07
N ASN A 81 5.28 16.64 -1.58
CA ASN A 81 6.06 15.49 -1.11
C ASN A 81 5.38 14.73 0.04
N THR A 82 4.59 15.43 0.86
CA THR A 82 3.83 14.80 1.96
C THR A 82 2.78 13.85 1.42
N THR A 83 2.00 14.27 0.42
CA THR A 83 0.99 13.43 -0.24
C THR A 83 1.65 12.24 -0.93
N LYS A 84 2.73 12.46 -1.70
CA LYS A 84 3.51 11.37 -2.32
C LYS A 84 3.94 10.33 -1.28
N ASN A 85 4.43 10.77 -0.12
CA ASN A 85 4.84 9.89 0.96
C ASN A 85 3.66 9.11 1.59
N ILE A 86 2.49 9.74 1.78
CA ILE A 86 1.30 9.09 2.33
C ILE A 86 0.79 8.02 1.35
N VAL A 87 0.69 8.36 0.07
CA VAL A 87 0.28 7.44 -1.02
C VAL A 87 1.23 6.25 -1.11
N MET A 88 2.54 6.50 -1.10
CA MET A 88 3.56 5.46 -1.15
C MET A 88 3.49 4.54 0.06
N GLN A 89 3.28 5.09 1.27
CA GLN A 89 3.06 4.29 2.48
C GLN A 89 1.85 3.38 2.33
N ARG A 90 0.71 3.92 1.87
CA ARG A 90 -0.50 3.12 1.68
C ARG A 90 -0.28 2.00 0.65
N THR A 91 0.42 2.30 -0.44
CA THR A 91 0.76 1.31 -1.48
C THR A 91 1.55 0.14 -0.89
N PHE A 92 2.55 0.41 -0.05
CA PHE A 92 3.31 -0.65 0.61
C PHE A 92 2.50 -1.47 1.62
N GLU A 93 1.54 -0.85 2.30
CA GLU A 93 0.61 -1.57 3.16
C GLU A 93 -0.27 -2.54 2.37
N LEU A 94 -0.81 -2.09 1.24
CA LEU A 94 -1.66 -2.91 0.37
C LEU A 94 -0.91 -4.06 -0.30
N LEU A 95 0.38 -3.87 -0.59
CA LEU A 95 1.27 -4.91 -1.12
C LEU A 95 1.79 -5.88 -0.05
N GLY A 96 1.45 -5.67 1.23
CA GLY A 96 1.95 -6.48 2.35
C GLY A 96 3.43 -6.25 2.68
N ILE A 97 4.10 -5.30 2.02
CA ILE A 97 5.51 -4.95 2.26
C ILE A 97 5.67 -4.30 3.65
N ARG A 98 4.62 -3.67 4.16
CA ARG A 98 4.59 -2.96 5.44
C ARG A 98 3.28 -3.25 6.19
N LYS A 99 3.30 -3.27 7.53
CA LYS A 99 2.06 -3.28 8.32
C LYS A 99 1.35 -1.91 8.26
N PRO A 100 0.00 -1.87 8.28
CA PRO A 100 -0.76 -0.64 8.37
C PRO A 100 -0.34 0.23 9.55
N ARG A 101 -0.33 1.56 9.37
CA ARG A 101 -0.17 2.49 10.51
C ARG A 101 -1.23 2.17 11.58
N SER A 102 -0.75 1.90 12.80
CA SER A 102 -1.61 1.71 13.97
C SER A 102 -2.40 2.99 14.29
N ALA A 103 -3.47 2.86 15.08
CA ALA A 103 -4.35 3.93 15.55
C ALA A 103 -3.59 5.14 16.15
N PRO A 104 -4.25 6.31 16.35
CA PRO A 104 -3.58 7.55 16.76
C PRO A 104 -2.65 7.34 17.94
N LEU A 105 -1.46 7.95 17.86
CA LEU A 105 -0.43 7.88 18.88
C LEU A 105 -0.99 8.27 20.26
N PRO A 106 -0.72 7.47 21.32
CA PRO A 106 -1.02 7.88 22.69
C PRO A 106 -0.33 9.20 23.04
N GLU A 107 -0.94 10.02 23.90
CA GLU A 107 -0.41 11.34 24.26
C GLU A 107 0.83 11.25 25.18
N LEU A 108 1.06 10.09 25.81
CA LEU A 108 2.15 9.90 26.77
C LEU A 108 3.47 9.53 26.07
N PRO A 109 4.58 10.25 26.35
CA PRO A 109 5.87 10.05 25.66
C PRO A 109 6.42 8.61 25.72
N ASP A 110 6.26 7.93 26.84
CA ASP A 110 6.77 6.57 27.04
C ASP A 110 5.96 5.54 26.22
N GLU A 111 4.64 5.74 26.14
CA GLU A 111 3.76 4.92 25.30
C GLU A 111 4.02 5.13 23.80
N VAL A 112 4.40 6.36 23.41
CA VAL A 112 4.82 6.68 22.04
C VAL A 112 6.10 5.92 21.66
N PHE A 113 7.08 5.83 22.56
CA PHE A 113 8.32 5.10 22.29
C PHE A 113 8.05 3.61 22.11
N GLU A 114 7.34 2.99 23.06
CA GLU A 114 7.00 1.57 23.02
C GLU A 114 6.17 1.23 21.78
N LEU A 115 5.18 2.05 21.42
CA LEU A 115 4.41 1.85 20.19
C LEU A 115 5.31 1.86 18.95
N ARG A 116 6.24 2.81 18.85
CA ARG A 116 7.16 2.90 17.72
C ARG A 116 8.13 1.71 17.67
N MET A 117 8.63 1.26 18.82
CA MET A 117 9.50 0.09 18.89
C MET A 117 8.78 -1.18 18.44
N ASN A 118 7.54 -1.37 18.90
CA ASN A 118 6.71 -2.51 18.48
C ASN A 118 6.43 -2.47 16.98
N GLN A 119 6.09 -1.30 16.42
CA GLN A 119 5.91 -1.13 14.97
C GLN A 119 7.18 -1.45 14.18
N LEU A 120 8.36 -1.12 14.72
CA LEU A 120 9.64 -1.41 14.06
C LEU A 120 9.95 -2.92 14.09
N ILE A 121 9.76 -3.57 15.24
CA ILE A 121 9.94 -5.03 15.38
C ILE A 121 9.01 -5.77 14.41
N ASP A 122 7.75 -5.36 14.38
CA ASP A 122 6.73 -5.88 13.47
C ASP A 122 7.14 -5.78 11.99
N GLN A 123 7.77 -4.66 11.61
CA GLN A 123 8.21 -4.44 10.24
C GLN A 123 9.45 -5.30 9.90
N VAL A 124 10.35 -5.50 10.85
CA VAL A 124 11.52 -6.39 10.70
C VAL A 124 11.08 -7.83 10.47
N GLU A 125 10.06 -8.30 11.18
CA GLU A 125 9.52 -9.65 11.01
C GLU A 125 8.99 -9.88 9.59
N VAL A 126 8.20 -8.93 9.06
CA VAL A 126 7.67 -8.98 7.68
C VAL A 126 8.81 -9.00 6.66
N GLN A 127 9.83 -8.15 6.84
CA GLN A 127 10.97 -8.11 5.93
C GLN A 127 11.82 -9.39 5.99
N ASN A 128 12.02 -9.96 7.17
CA ASN A 128 12.73 -11.22 7.33
C ASN A 128 12.00 -12.35 6.60
N HIS A 129 10.69 -12.44 6.79
CA HIS A 129 9.87 -13.45 6.11
C HIS A 129 9.95 -13.33 4.57
N HIS A 130 9.86 -12.12 4.02
CA HIS A 130 10.07 -11.91 2.58
C HIS A 130 11.48 -12.32 2.13
N GLY A 131 12.49 -12.08 2.96
CA GLY A 131 13.87 -12.52 2.70
C GLY A 131 14.00 -14.04 2.63
N GLU A 132 13.35 -14.76 3.54
CA GLU A 132 13.31 -16.24 3.55
C GLU A 132 12.64 -16.79 2.28
N VAL A 133 11.47 -16.24 1.90
CA VAL A 133 10.76 -16.62 0.67
C VAL A 133 11.63 -16.39 -0.57
N LEU A 134 12.36 -15.27 -0.62
CA LEU A 134 13.27 -14.98 -1.73
C LEU A 134 14.45 -15.96 -1.78
N ALA A 135 14.98 -16.38 -0.64
CA ALA A 135 16.04 -17.37 -0.57
C ALA A 135 15.57 -18.74 -1.09
N ASP A 136 14.38 -19.19 -0.66
CA ASP A 136 13.76 -20.43 -1.13
C ASP A 136 13.52 -20.41 -2.65
N GLN A 137 13.04 -19.29 -3.19
CA GLN A 137 12.84 -19.12 -4.62
C GLN A 137 14.15 -19.16 -5.41
N ALA A 138 15.22 -18.53 -4.88
CA ALA A 138 16.54 -18.55 -5.50
C ALA A 138 17.14 -19.97 -5.51
N GLU A 139 16.99 -20.72 -4.42
CA GLU A 139 17.42 -22.12 -4.34
C GLU A 139 16.65 -23.00 -5.33
N LEU A 140 15.32 -22.85 -5.40
CA LEU A 140 14.50 -23.60 -6.34
C LEU A 140 14.91 -23.34 -7.79
N LEU A 141 15.15 -22.07 -8.15
CA LEU A 141 15.61 -21.68 -9.49
C LEU A 141 16.98 -22.28 -9.80
N TYR A 142 17.92 -22.23 -8.86
CA TYR A 142 19.25 -22.82 -9.02
C TYR A 142 19.18 -24.33 -9.25
N ASN A 143 18.37 -25.03 -8.46
CA ASN A 143 18.16 -26.47 -8.58
C ASN A 143 17.51 -26.84 -9.93
N HIS A 144 16.54 -26.04 -10.40
CA HIS A 144 15.93 -26.24 -11.71
C HIS A 144 16.96 -26.06 -12.84
N MET A 145 17.78 -25.00 -12.81
CA MET A 145 18.83 -24.77 -13.80
C MET A 145 19.87 -25.90 -13.83
N ILE A 146 20.28 -26.41 -12.67
CA ILE A 146 21.20 -27.56 -12.58
C ILE A 146 20.57 -28.81 -13.18
N THR A 147 19.30 -29.05 -12.84
CA THR A 147 18.54 -30.20 -13.32
C THR A 147 18.44 -30.17 -14.85
N ASP A 148 18.02 -29.03 -15.42
CA ASP A 148 17.93 -28.83 -16.86
C ASP A 148 19.29 -28.93 -17.56
N PHE A 149 20.36 -28.41 -16.97
CA PHE A 149 21.72 -28.56 -17.50
C PHE A 149 22.16 -30.03 -17.54
N HIS A 150 21.87 -30.81 -16.49
CA HIS A 150 22.22 -32.23 -16.45
C HIS A 150 21.36 -33.09 -17.38
N PHE A 151 20.09 -32.75 -17.57
CA PHE A 151 19.21 -33.47 -18.50
C PHE A 151 19.51 -33.14 -19.96
N SER A 152 19.71 -31.86 -20.30
CA SER A 152 20.09 -31.44 -21.66
C SER A 152 21.46 -31.97 -22.10
N GLY A 153 22.36 -32.31 -21.17
CA GLY A 153 23.65 -32.94 -21.47
C GLY A 153 23.66 -34.48 -21.53
N ARG A 154 22.61 -35.16 -21.08
CA ARG A 154 22.55 -36.64 -20.98
C ARG A 154 21.63 -37.33 -21.99
N ASP A 155 20.90 -36.57 -22.80
CA ASP A 155 19.83 -37.12 -23.62
C ASP A 155 20.28 -38.06 -24.76
N ASN A 156 21.56 -38.12 -25.12
CA ASN A 156 21.97 -39.03 -26.20
C ASN A 156 21.76 -40.52 -25.86
N ALA A 157 21.83 -40.91 -24.58
CA ALA A 157 21.71 -42.31 -24.15
C ALA A 157 20.28 -42.70 -23.79
N ALA A 158 19.50 -41.78 -23.20
CA ALA A 158 18.10 -42.03 -22.89
C ALA A 158 17.23 -42.02 -24.17
N GLU A 159 17.53 -41.12 -25.11
CA GLU A 159 16.86 -41.05 -26.41
C GLU A 159 17.09 -42.31 -27.26
N THR A 160 18.30 -42.91 -27.20
CA THR A 160 18.58 -44.19 -27.87
C THR A 160 17.86 -45.37 -27.22
N ILE A 161 17.80 -45.42 -25.88
CA ILE A 161 17.10 -46.51 -25.17
C ILE A 161 15.60 -46.49 -25.46
N VAL A 162 14.97 -45.31 -25.55
CA VAL A 162 13.55 -45.19 -25.92
C VAL A 162 13.31 -45.50 -27.39
N ARG A 163 14.24 -45.15 -28.29
CA ARG A 163 14.15 -45.47 -29.73
C ARG A 163 14.26 -46.97 -30.04
N ASP A 164 15.06 -47.69 -29.28
CA ASP A 164 15.38 -49.09 -29.52
C ASP A 164 14.52 -50.06 -28.68
N ASP A 165 13.56 -49.56 -27.88
CA ASP A 165 12.61 -50.40 -27.12
C ASP A 165 11.47 -50.92 -28.02
N PRO A 166 11.40 -52.23 -28.32
CA PRO A 166 10.38 -52.81 -29.17
C PRO A 166 8.96 -52.80 -28.57
N LEU A 167 8.80 -52.43 -27.29
CA LEU A 167 7.52 -52.33 -26.59
C LEU A 167 6.91 -50.93 -26.64
N VAL A 168 7.68 -49.91 -27.05
CA VAL A 168 7.21 -48.53 -27.22
C VAL A 168 6.97 -48.29 -28.72
N LYS A 169 5.74 -48.56 -29.17
CA LYS A 169 5.23 -48.17 -30.50
C LYS A 169 4.08 -47.18 -30.36
#